data_AF-A0A3N5EZW1-F1
#
_entry.id   AF-A0A3N5EZW1-F1
#
_cell.length_a   1.000
_cell.length_b   1.000
_cell.length_c   1.000
_cell.angle_alpha   90.00
_cell.angle_beta   90.00
_cell.angle_gamma   90.00
#
_symmetry.space_group_name_H-M   'P 1'
#
loop_
_entity.id
_entity.type
_entity.pdbx_description
1 polymer ?
#
loop_
_entity_poly.entity_id
_entity_poly.type
_entity_poly.pdbx_seq_one_letter_code
_entity_poly.pdbx_strand_id
1 'polypeptide(L)'
;LAEFAERTYPNDLTTGNFKAKTNKGRAMEKALAIIQFKLEEQTIRDYPEYEMESRLWLDRLAIMLKNGDTAGLNDSSFPTLDLDNPGRLTEEEEVIINDLAHQFATNRHLKRLLHFFFTKGQTYHTQNNFLNIHALVPSTAEGDFEEFLGRRGKVLLDFIQETIKRVGSNYLAGTEQRPQDQALFFYLWCGPKSPFFGKHAMKTFERYFLIDKETHKEHSLFWKDNMQSDSFKKKMQQEFGIHRVIYGHTPVNYKKGVHMASKDGVAINVDGGFAEAYYNRGHSLVHTPHQLYGIILPTPDEIRQAEKNLESAPLDIELIDEFLQPMKIKDTIEGRVLKKKRDEVMLQIRKLARQNGLISTSRIYTSD
;
A
#
# COMPACT_ATOMS: atom_id res chain seq x y z
N LEU A 1 -8.86 11.55 -26.33
CA LEU A 1 -8.51 10.14 -26.02
C LEU A 1 -9.27 9.13 -26.87
N ALA A 2 -10.60 9.00 -26.74
CA ALA A 2 -11.36 7.96 -27.44
C ALA A 2 -11.15 7.95 -28.98
N GLU A 3 -11.31 9.12 -29.61
CA GLU A 3 -11.13 9.27 -31.06
C GLU A 3 -9.70 8.97 -31.51
N PHE A 4 -8.70 9.49 -30.77
CA PHE A 4 -7.30 9.15 -30.97
C PHE A 4 -7.07 7.64 -30.92
N ALA A 5 -7.60 6.97 -29.89
CA ALA A 5 -7.42 5.55 -29.67
C ALA A 5 -8.06 4.71 -30.79
N GLU A 6 -9.30 5.00 -31.18
CA GLU A 6 -10.00 4.25 -32.24
C GLU A 6 -9.33 4.43 -33.61
N ARG A 7 -8.81 5.63 -33.90
CA ARG A 7 -8.05 5.91 -35.13
C ARG A 7 -6.68 5.24 -35.14
N THR A 8 -5.99 5.25 -34.01
CA THR A 8 -4.59 4.82 -33.89
C THR A 8 -4.47 3.31 -33.68
N TYR A 9 -5.37 2.73 -32.89
CA TYR A 9 -5.37 1.32 -32.53
C TYR A 9 -6.71 0.69 -32.93
N PRO A 10 -6.90 0.42 -34.24
CA PRO A 10 -8.12 -0.23 -34.69
C PRO A 10 -8.17 -1.65 -34.11
N ASN A 11 -9.39 -2.14 -33.88
CA ASN A 11 -9.62 -3.34 -33.07
C ASN A 11 -9.01 -4.61 -33.67
N ASP A 12 -9.02 -4.73 -35.00
CA ASP A 12 -8.42 -5.83 -35.76
C ASP A 12 -6.89 -5.92 -35.58
N LEU A 13 -6.23 -4.79 -35.26
CA LEU A 13 -4.80 -4.71 -34.96
C LEU A 13 -4.49 -4.64 -33.46
N THR A 14 -5.51 -4.76 -32.60
CA THR A 14 -5.39 -4.66 -31.14
C THR A 14 -5.60 -6.05 -30.52
N THR A 15 -4.57 -6.88 -30.66
CA THR A 15 -4.61 -8.31 -30.33
C THR A 15 -4.01 -8.65 -28.96
N GLY A 16 -3.39 -7.68 -28.28
CA GLY A 16 -2.89 -7.83 -26.92
C GLY A 16 -3.95 -8.26 -25.90
N ASN A 17 -3.51 -8.73 -24.74
CA ASN A 17 -4.35 -9.25 -23.67
C ASN A 17 -5.04 -8.15 -22.85
N PHE A 18 -5.78 -7.26 -23.52
CA PHE A 18 -6.53 -6.17 -22.91
C PHE A 18 -7.81 -6.67 -22.21
N LYS A 19 -8.15 -6.06 -21.08
CA LYS A 19 -9.29 -6.46 -20.23
C LYS A 19 -10.61 -5.85 -20.67
N ALA A 20 -10.57 -4.70 -21.35
CA ALA A 20 -11.75 -4.02 -21.83
C ALA A 20 -12.56 -4.90 -22.78
N LYS A 21 -13.89 -4.88 -22.61
CA LYS A 21 -14.81 -5.78 -23.32
C LYS A 21 -15.33 -5.22 -24.65
N THR A 22 -15.30 -3.90 -24.82
CA THR A 22 -15.77 -3.24 -26.04
C THR A 22 -14.59 -2.89 -26.95
N ASN A 23 -14.80 -2.86 -28.27
CA ASN A 23 -13.75 -2.50 -29.24
C ASN A 23 -13.13 -1.14 -28.91
N LYS A 24 -13.98 -0.15 -28.64
CA LYS A 24 -13.57 1.19 -28.20
C LYS A 24 -12.75 1.15 -26.91
N GLY A 25 -13.18 0.37 -25.93
CA GLY A 25 -12.47 0.21 -24.67
C GLY A 25 -11.09 -0.44 -24.85
N ARG A 26 -10.98 -1.45 -25.72
CA ARG A 26 -9.70 -2.12 -26.04
C ARG A 26 -8.72 -1.16 -26.69
N ALA A 27 -9.19 -0.37 -27.66
CA ALA A 27 -8.38 0.66 -28.30
C ALA A 27 -7.87 1.69 -27.27
N MET A 28 -8.75 2.16 -26.39
CA MET A 28 -8.38 3.10 -25.32
C MET A 28 -7.40 2.48 -24.30
N GLU A 29 -7.59 1.23 -23.91
CA GLU A 29 -6.69 0.52 -22.99
C GLU A 29 -5.30 0.36 -23.61
N LYS A 30 -5.21 -0.01 -24.90
CA LYS A 30 -3.93 -0.08 -25.62
C LYS A 30 -3.25 1.27 -25.71
N ALA A 31 -3.97 2.32 -26.10
CA ALA A 31 -3.42 3.68 -26.19
C ALA A 31 -2.84 4.14 -24.85
N LEU A 32 -3.60 3.98 -23.76
CA LEU A 32 -3.13 4.35 -22.42
C LEU A 32 -1.97 3.47 -21.95
N ALA A 33 -1.94 2.19 -22.29
CA ALA A 33 -0.82 1.31 -21.96
C ALA A 33 0.48 1.77 -22.61
N ILE A 34 0.46 2.12 -23.91
CA ILE A 34 1.66 2.62 -24.61
C ILE A 34 2.14 3.95 -24.02
N ILE A 35 1.23 4.90 -23.78
CA ILE A 35 1.55 6.18 -23.12
C ILE A 35 2.14 5.93 -21.72
N GLN A 36 1.52 5.04 -20.94
CA GLN A 36 1.99 4.68 -19.61
C GLN A 36 3.41 4.12 -19.66
N PHE A 37 3.71 3.15 -20.55
CA PHE A 37 5.07 2.58 -20.64
C PHE A 37 6.11 3.63 -20.99
N LYS A 38 5.81 4.56 -21.91
CA LYS A 38 6.72 5.66 -22.27
C LYS A 38 7.06 6.53 -21.05
N LEU A 39 6.04 6.92 -20.28
CA LEU A 39 6.21 7.72 -19.06
C LEU A 39 6.90 6.97 -17.92
N GLU A 40 6.56 5.70 -17.71
CA GLU A 40 7.17 4.86 -16.70
C GLU A 40 8.65 4.64 -16.97
N GLU A 41 9.03 4.32 -18.21
CA GLU A 41 10.44 4.14 -18.58
C GLU A 41 11.26 5.41 -18.45
N GLN A 42 10.69 6.56 -18.83
CA GLN A 42 11.34 7.85 -18.59
C GLN A 42 11.61 8.05 -17.09
N THR A 43 10.60 7.81 -16.25
CA THR A 43 10.76 7.91 -14.80
C THR A 43 11.79 6.92 -14.25
N ILE A 44 11.84 5.69 -14.75
CA ILE A 44 12.84 4.69 -14.33
C ILE A 44 14.25 5.15 -14.68
N ARG A 45 14.45 5.77 -15.85
CA ARG A 45 15.76 6.27 -16.28
C ARG A 45 16.22 7.50 -15.50
N ASP A 46 15.28 8.37 -15.14
CA ASP A 46 15.57 9.58 -14.36
C ASP A 46 15.89 9.27 -12.89
N TYR A 47 15.47 8.10 -12.39
CA TYR A 47 15.62 7.66 -10.99
C TYR A 47 16.18 6.22 -10.89
N PRO A 48 17.43 5.97 -11.35
CA PRO A 48 18.05 4.63 -11.33
C PRO A 48 18.22 4.07 -9.91
N GLU A 49 18.25 4.90 -8.87
CA GLU A 49 18.30 4.46 -7.47
C GLU A 49 17.09 3.61 -7.04
N TYR A 50 16.07 3.51 -7.88
CA TYR A 50 14.90 2.65 -7.65
C TYR A 50 15.06 1.22 -8.14
N GLU A 51 16.15 0.87 -8.83
CA GLU A 51 16.46 -0.50 -9.24
C GLU A 51 15.32 -1.15 -10.08
N MET A 52 14.72 -0.37 -10.99
CA MET A 52 13.58 -0.78 -11.82
C MET A 52 13.92 -1.02 -13.30
N GLU A 53 15.21 -1.03 -13.67
CA GLU A 53 15.71 -1.14 -15.05
C GLU A 53 15.27 -2.43 -15.75
N SER A 54 14.98 -3.49 -14.97
CA SER A 54 14.43 -4.75 -15.49
C SER A 54 13.10 -4.57 -16.21
N ARG A 55 12.37 -3.47 -15.95
CA ARG A 55 11.08 -3.13 -16.55
C ARG A 55 11.18 -2.28 -17.83
N LEU A 56 12.38 -1.90 -18.24
CA LEU A 56 12.62 -1.18 -19.49
C LEU A 56 12.47 -2.14 -20.69
N TRP A 57 11.32 -2.07 -21.37
CA TRP A 57 10.87 -2.94 -22.44
C TRP A 57 10.83 -2.27 -23.81
N LEU A 58 10.62 -0.96 -23.91
CA LEU A 58 10.36 -0.24 -25.15
C LEU A 58 11.55 -0.30 -26.12
N ASP A 59 12.78 -0.20 -25.62
CA ASP A 59 13.99 -0.40 -26.44
C ASP A 59 14.06 -1.83 -27.00
N ARG A 60 13.72 -2.83 -26.17
CA ARG A 60 13.74 -4.24 -26.57
C ARG A 60 12.67 -4.51 -27.63
N LEU A 61 11.46 -3.97 -27.41
CA LEU A 61 10.36 -4.05 -28.35
C LEU A 61 10.72 -3.39 -29.68
N ALA A 62 11.33 -2.21 -29.66
CA ALA A 62 11.76 -1.52 -30.88
C ALA A 62 12.76 -2.35 -31.69
N ILE A 63 13.74 -2.99 -31.02
CA ILE A 63 14.68 -3.90 -31.68
C ILE A 63 13.95 -5.11 -32.30
N MET A 64 13.02 -5.74 -31.56
CA MET A 64 12.24 -6.86 -32.07
C MET A 64 11.44 -6.48 -33.32
N LEU A 65 10.81 -5.30 -33.32
CA LEU A 65 10.03 -4.80 -34.47
C LEU A 65 10.92 -4.47 -35.67
N LYS A 66 12.10 -3.86 -35.47
CA LYS A 66 13.06 -3.58 -36.55
C LYS A 66 13.55 -4.86 -37.24
N ASN A 67 13.76 -5.92 -36.46
CA ASN A 67 14.26 -7.19 -36.97
C ASN A 67 13.17 -8.12 -37.52
N GLY A 68 11.88 -7.84 -37.23
CA GLY A 68 10.78 -8.74 -37.53
C GLY A 68 10.66 -9.93 -36.57
N ASP A 69 11.33 -9.88 -35.41
CA ASP A 69 11.38 -10.94 -34.39
C ASP A 69 10.13 -10.92 -33.48
N THR A 70 8.94 -10.88 -34.08
CA THR A 70 7.67 -10.68 -33.35
C THR A 70 6.99 -11.98 -32.91
N ALA A 71 7.63 -13.15 -33.11
CA ALA A 71 7.04 -14.45 -32.83
C ALA A 71 6.66 -14.67 -31.35
N GLY A 72 7.33 -13.98 -30.43
CA GLY A 72 7.02 -14.02 -28.99
C GLY A 72 5.92 -13.04 -28.55
N LEU A 73 5.44 -12.18 -29.45
CA LEU A 73 4.44 -11.16 -29.17
C LEU A 73 3.05 -11.63 -29.58
N ASN A 74 2.04 -11.31 -28.77
CA ASN A 74 0.63 -11.50 -29.16
C ASN A 74 0.06 -10.27 -29.92
N ASP A 75 0.81 -9.18 -29.99
CA ASP A 75 0.47 -7.92 -30.65
C ASP A 75 1.75 -7.30 -31.22
N SER A 76 1.71 -6.94 -32.50
CA SER A 76 2.84 -6.35 -33.22
C SER A 76 2.55 -4.97 -33.80
N SER A 77 1.37 -4.39 -33.51
CA SER A 77 0.95 -3.10 -34.05
C SER A 77 1.17 -1.98 -33.04
N PHE A 78 2.24 -1.22 -33.21
CA PHE A 78 2.63 -0.12 -32.33
C PHE A 78 2.81 1.20 -33.11
N PRO A 79 1.74 1.75 -33.71
CA PRO A 79 1.83 2.86 -34.67
C PRO A 79 2.38 4.17 -34.10
N THR A 80 2.38 4.36 -32.78
CA THR A 80 2.94 5.55 -32.12
C THR A 80 4.35 5.33 -31.57
N LEU A 81 4.92 4.13 -31.75
CA LEU A 81 6.26 3.82 -31.28
C LEU A 81 7.27 4.28 -32.33
N ASP A 82 8.06 5.29 -31.99
CA ASP A 82 9.23 5.66 -32.78
C ASP A 82 10.34 4.65 -32.50
N LEU A 83 10.72 3.85 -33.50
CA LEU A 83 11.68 2.76 -33.29
C LEU A 83 13.11 3.27 -32.99
N ASP A 84 13.43 4.52 -33.30
CA ASP A 84 14.73 5.13 -32.97
C ASP A 84 14.69 5.87 -31.61
N ASN A 85 13.50 6.21 -31.14
CA ASN A 85 13.29 6.81 -29.81
C ASN A 85 11.98 6.31 -29.17
N PRO A 86 11.96 5.04 -28.69
CA PRO A 86 10.71 4.36 -28.36
C PRO A 86 10.03 4.88 -27.09
N GLY A 87 10.76 5.59 -26.22
CA GLY A 87 10.21 6.27 -25.05
C GLY A 87 9.52 7.61 -25.36
N ARG A 88 9.64 8.15 -26.58
CA ARG A 88 9.10 9.47 -26.93
C ARG A 88 7.58 9.45 -27.08
N LEU A 89 6.89 10.34 -26.37
CA LEU A 89 5.48 10.62 -26.62
C LEU A 89 5.31 11.36 -27.95
N THR A 90 4.24 11.03 -28.69
CA THR A 90 3.81 11.89 -29.80
C THR A 90 3.16 13.16 -29.26
N GLU A 91 3.06 14.20 -30.09
CA GLU A 91 2.40 15.46 -29.70
C GLU A 91 0.96 15.22 -29.21
N GLU A 92 0.22 14.32 -29.87
CA GLU A 92 -1.16 14.01 -29.48
C GLU A 92 -1.24 13.19 -28.18
N GLU A 93 -0.31 12.25 -27.97
CA GLU A 93 -0.18 11.52 -26.71
C GLU A 93 0.12 12.48 -25.54
N GLU A 94 1.03 13.44 -25.76
CA GLU A 94 1.39 14.47 -24.78
C GLU A 94 0.19 15.37 -24.42
N VAL A 95 -0.56 15.86 -25.43
CA VAL A 95 -1.78 16.64 -25.19
C VAL A 95 -2.80 15.85 -24.36
N ILE A 96 -3.01 14.57 -24.71
CA ILE A 96 -3.97 13.70 -24.01
C ILE A 96 -3.57 13.49 -22.56
N ILE A 97 -2.31 13.15 -22.29
CA ILE A 97 -1.90 12.81 -20.92
C ILE A 97 -1.79 14.04 -20.03
N ASN A 98 -1.40 15.19 -20.58
CA ASN A 98 -1.40 16.46 -19.86
C ASN A 98 -2.82 16.91 -19.48
N ASP A 99 -3.78 16.77 -20.40
CA ASP A 99 -5.20 17.04 -20.11
C ASP A 99 -5.76 16.10 -19.03
N LEU A 100 -5.49 14.79 -19.13
CA LEU A 100 -5.90 13.82 -18.09
C LEU A 100 -5.27 14.14 -16.73
N ALA A 101 -3.97 14.41 -16.69
CA ALA A 101 -3.28 14.77 -15.46
C ALA A 101 -3.89 16.04 -14.83
N HIS A 102 -4.18 17.05 -15.65
CA HIS A 102 -4.84 18.28 -15.22
C HIS A 102 -6.23 18.01 -14.64
N GLN A 103 -7.06 17.22 -15.33
CA GLN A 103 -8.41 16.87 -14.88
C GLN A 103 -8.38 16.15 -13.53
N PHE A 104 -7.53 15.14 -13.36
CA PHE A 104 -7.41 14.41 -12.09
C PHE A 104 -6.88 15.29 -10.96
N ALA A 105 -5.84 16.09 -11.22
CA ALA A 105 -5.24 16.96 -10.21
C ALA A 105 -6.20 18.07 -9.75
N THR A 106 -7.04 18.60 -10.63
CA THR A 106 -7.94 19.72 -10.32
C THR A 106 -9.37 19.28 -9.95
N ASN A 107 -9.69 17.99 -10.05
CA ASN A 107 -11.02 17.47 -9.76
C ASN A 107 -11.43 17.75 -8.30
N ARG A 108 -12.49 18.56 -8.11
CA ARG A 108 -12.96 18.99 -6.79
C ARG A 108 -13.46 17.83 -5.92
N HIS A 109 -14.08 16.82 -6.51
CA HIS A 109 -14.58 15.65 -5.77
C HIS A 109 -13.43 14.79 -5.27
N LEU A 110 -12.42 14.51 -6.11
CA LEU A 110 -11.21 13.82 -5.71
C LEU A 110 -10.45 14.62 -4.66
N LYS A 111 -10.25 15.93 -4.87
CA LYS A 111 -9.58 16.80 -3.90
C LYS A 111 -10.25 16.78 -2.53
N ARG A 112 -11.59 16.77 -2.48
CA ARG A 112 -12.36 16.63 -1.23
C ARG A 112 -12.11 15.29 -0.53
N LEU A 113 -12.10 14.19 -1.28
CA LEU A 113 -11.84 12.85 -0.71
C LEU A 113 -10.39 12.72 -0.23
N LEU A 114 -9.43 13.16 -1.05
CA LEU A 114 -8.00 13.13 -0.75
C LEU A 114 -7.62 14.05 0.42
N HIS A 115 -8.40 15.11 0.68
CA HIS A 115 -8.17 15.98 1.83
C HIS A 115 -8.10 15.21 3.15
N PHE A 116 -9.00 14.25 3.37
CA PHE A 116 -8.96 13.42 4.58
C PHE A 116 -7.67 12.59 4.64
N PHE A 117 -7.32 11.91 3.55
CA PHE A 117 -6.12 11.08 3.50
C PHE A 117 -4.84 11.89 3.72
N PHE A 118 -4.71 13.06 3.12
CA PHE A 118 -3.52 13.90 3.30
C PHE A 118 -3.44 14.59 4.66
N THR A 119 -4.56 14.84 5.34
CA THR A 119 -4.57 15.55 6.64
C THR A 119 -4.62 14.61 7.85
N LYS A 120 -5.22 13.43 7.70
CA LYS A 120 -5.45 12.47 8.79
C LYS A 120 -4.85 11.09 8.51
N GLY A 121 -4.67 10.73 7.25
CA GLY A 121 -4.14 9.43 6.86
C GLY A 121 -2.69 9.24 7.31
N GLN A 122 -2.39 8.00 7.70
CA GLN A 122 -1.06 7.53 8.03
C GLN A 122 -0.82 6.20 7.31
N THR A 123 0.40 5.97 6.82
CA THR A 123 0.83 4.72 6.19
C THR A 123 0.90 3.57 7.20
N TYR A 124 1.20 3.92 8.46
CA TYR A 124 1.12 3.05 9.60
C TYR A 124 0.80 3.87 10.85
N HIS A 125 0.30 3.23 11.90
CA HIS A 125 0.05 3.87 13.17
C HIS A 125 0.08 2.85 14.32
N THR A 126 0.64 3.27 15.45
CA THR A 126 0.69 2.46 16.67
C THR A 126 -0.40 2.85 17.64
N GLN A 127 -1.21 1.90 18.11
CA GLN A 127 -2.26 2.11 19.10
C GLN A 127 -2.41 0.94 20.05
N ASN A 128 -2.60 1.19 21.35
CA ASN A 128 -2.81 0.15 22.37
C ASN A 128 -1.71 -0.93 22.37
N ASN A 129 -0.49 -0.54 22.00
CA ASN A 129 0.66 -1.43 21.75
C ASN A 129 0.59 -2.28 20.46
N PHE A 130 -0.30 -1.97 19.51
CA PHE A 130 -0.37 -2.67 18.22
C PHE A 130 0.12 -1.77 17.10
N LEU A 131 0.93 -2.31 16.19
CA LEU A 131 1.24 -1.68 14.91
C LEU A 131 0.09 -1.99 13.95
N ASN A 132 -0.55 -0.96 13.40
CA ASN A 132 -1.45 -1.07 12.27
C ASN A 132 -0.72 -0.57 11.03
N ILE A 133 -0.54 -1.43 10.03
CA ILE A 133 0.16 -1.08 8.79
C ILE A 133 -0.67 -1.51 7.59
N HIS A 134 -0.66 -0.70 6.53
CA HIS A 134 -1.44 -0.98 5.33
C HIS A 134 -1.09 -2.33 4.69
N ALA A 135 0.20 -2.57 4.44
CA ALA A 135 0.66 -3.77 3.74
C ALA A 135 1.84 -4.43 4.47
N LEU A 136 3.05 -3.87 4.40
CA LEU A 136 4.23 -4.54 4.95
C LEU A 136 5.37 -3.60 5.34
N VAL A 137 6.33 -4.14 6.11
CA VAL A 137 7.68 -3.59 6.20
C VAL A 137 8.60 -4.43 5.29
N PRO A 138 9.28 -3.82 4.31
CA PRO A 138 10.16 -4.54 3.40
C PRO A 138 11.23 -5.34 4.17
N SER A 139 11.40 -6.60 3.80
CA SER A 139 12.34 -7.51 4.45
C SER A 139 13.00 -8.47 3.47
N THR A 140 14.24 -8.86 3.79
CA THR A 140 15.02 -9.86 3.05
C THR A 140 14.48 -11.27 3.30
N ALA A 141 14.97 -12.26 2.56
CA ALA A 141 14.59 -13.67 2.76
C ALA A 141 14.99 -14.20 4.15
N GLU A 142 16.03 -13.62 4.76
CA GLU A 142 16.57 -13.97 6.08
C GLU A 142 15.80 -13.31 7.22
N GLY A 143 14.83 -12.44 6.91
CA GLY A 143 14.06 -11.70 7.90
C GLY A 143 14.79 -10.48 8.46
N ASP A 144 15.71 -9.89 7.71
CA ASP A 144 16.24 -8.55 8.01
C ASP A 144 15.42 -7.46 7.33
N PHE A 145 15.46 -6.23 7.83
CA PHE A 145 14.80 -5.11 7.16
C PHE A 145 15.57 -4.74 5.90
N GLU A 146 14.84 -4.72 4.78
CA GLU A 146 15.37 -4.37 3.47
C GLU A 146 15.72 -2.87 3.44
N GLU A 147 16.83 -2.54 2.77
CA GLU A 147 17.26 -1.15 2.61
C GLU A 147 16.69 -0.53 1.34
N PHE A 148 16.15 0.68 1.49
CA PHE A 148 15.74 1.51 0.38
C PHE A 148 16.13 2.97 0.65
N LEU A 149 16.85 3.59 -0.28
CA LEU A 149 17.40 4.95 -0.15
C LEU A 149 18.15 5.17 1.17
N GLY A 150 18.97 4.21 1.58
CA GLY A 150 19.76 4.27 2.82
C GLY A 150 18.94 4.16 4.11
N ARG A 151 17.68 3.72 4.03
CA ARG A 151 16.76 3.60 5.18
C ARG A 151 16.16 2.20 5.24
N ARG A 152 15.84 1.77 6.46
CA ARG A 152 15.27 0.44 6.78
C ARG A 152 14.16 0.58 7.81
N GLY A 153 13.34 -0.46 7.95
CA GLY A 153 12.40 -0.59 9.07
C GLY A 153 11.50 0.63 9.26
N LYS A 154 11.37 1.08 10.50
CA LYS A 154 10.54 2.24 10.86
C LYS A 154 11.03 3.54 10.23
N VAL A 155 12.34 3.74 10.15
CA VAL A 155 12.94 4.97 9.56
C VAL A 155 12.55 5.13 8.09
N LEU A 156 12.47 4.02 7.34
CA LEU A 156 11.98 4.02 5.97
C LEU A 156 10.51 4.44 5.90
N LEU A 157 9.65 3.88 6.74
CA LEU A 157 8.23 4.21 6.76
C LEU A 157 7.97 5.68 7.16
N ASP A 158 8.73 6.19 8.12
CA ASP A 158 8.66 7.59 8.56
C ASP A 158 9.04 8.54 7.40
N PHE A 159 10.10 8.22 6.67
CA PHE A 159 10.50 8.99 5.48
C PHE A 159 9.41 9.02 4.40
N ILE A 160 8.77 7.87 4.15
CA ILE A 160 7.66 7.77 3.21
C ILE A 160 6.46 8.59 3.68
N GLN A 161 6.10 8.48 4.96
CA GLN A 161 4.99 9.25 5.54
C GLN A 161 5.22 10.77 5.41
N GLU A 162 6.43 11.25 5.71
CA GLU A 162 6.75 12.67 5.59
C GLU A 162 6.72 13.15 4.13
N THR A 163 7.11 12.29 3.18
CA THR A 163 6.98 12.61 1.76
C THR A 163 5.52 12.68 1.32
N ILE A 164 4.66 11.75 1.76
CA ILE A 164 3.22 11.79 1.49
C ILE A 164 2.58 13.05 2.09
N LYS A 165 2.94 13.44 3.32
CA LYS A 165 2.46 14.69 3.94
C LYS A 165 2.86 15.92 3.15
N ARG A 166 4.11 15.97 2.66
CA ARG A 166 4.61 17.07 1.83
C ARG A 166 3.84 17.17 0.51
N VAL A 167 3.69 16.05 -0.21
CA VAL A 167 2.90 16.00 -1.45
C VAL A 167 1.46 16.43 -1.21
N GLY A 168 0.84 15.93 -0.16
CA GLY A 168 -0.53 16.28 0.22
C GLY A 168 -0.69 17.76 0.57
N SER A 169 0.24 18.33 1.32
CA SER A 169 0.24 19.76 1.66
C SER A 169 0.32 20.62 0.40
N ASN A 170 1.23 20.29 -0.51
CA ASN A 170 1.39 21.00 -1.79
C ASN A 170 0.13 20.86 -2.66
N TYR A 171 -0.44 19.66 -2.75
CA TYR A 171 -1.66 19.39 -3.52
C TYR A 171 -2.87 20.18 -3.00
N LEU A 172 -3.04 20.24 -1.68
CA LEU A 172 -4.11 21.00 -1.06
C LEU A 172 -3.93 22.51 -1.24
N ALA A 173 -2.70 23.01 -1.09
CA ALA A 173 -2.33 24.40 -1.29
C ALA A 173 -2.30 24.83 -2.77
N GLY A 174 -2.26 23.89 -3.72
CA GLY A 174 -2.12 24.19 -5.14
C GLY A 174 -0.72 24.68 -5.51
N THR A 175 0.31 24.26 -4.78
CA THR A 175 1.70 24.59 -5.06
C THR A 175 2.39 23.51 -5.88
N GLU A 176 3.51 23.86 -6.49
CA GLU A 176 4.32 22.94 -7.30
C GLU A 176 4.77 21.72 -6.49
N GLN A 177 4.81 20.57 -7.17
CA GLN A 177 5.30 19.31 -6.60
C GLN A 177 6.78 19.14 -6.92
N ARG A 178 7.51 18.43 -6.05
CA ARG A 178 8.89 18.07 -6.36
C ARG A 178 8.90 16.81 -7.25
N PRO A 179 9.65 16.79 -8.36
CA PRO A 179 9.74 15.61 -9.22
C PRO A 179 10.13 14.32 -8.46
N GLN A 180 11.05 14.43 -7.50
CA GLN A 180 11.51 13.29 -6.69
C GLN A 180 10.38 12.68 -5.85
N ASP A 181 9.45 13.52 -5.36
CA ASP A 181 8.33 13.05 -4.54
C ASP A 181 7.28 12.35 -5.40
N GLN A 182 7.04 12.85 -6.61
CA GLN A 182 6.16 12.21 -7.58
C GLN A 182 6.74 10.87 -8.04
N ALA A 183 8.05 10.82 -8.29
CA ALA A 183 8.75 9.59 -8.63
C ALA A 183 8.68 8.56 -7.49
N LEU A 184 8.73 9.01 -6.22
CA LEU A 184 8.51 8.11 -5.08
C LEU A 184 7.06 7.58 -5.06
N PHE A 185 6.05 8.37 -5.39
CA PHE A 185 4.66 7.85 -5.50
C PHE A 185 4.53 6.78 -6.58
N PHE A 186 5.18 6.96 -7.73
CA PHE A 186 5.30 5.93 -8.76
C PHE A 186 5.99 4.67 -8.20
N TYR A 187 7.13 4.83 -7.50
CA TYR A 187 7.82 3.72 -6.85
C TYR A 187 6.95 2.98 -5.83
N LEU A 188 6.20 3.71 -5.00
CA LEU A 188 5.33 3.08 -3.99
C LEU A 188 4.27 2.18 -4.64
N TRP A 189 3.81 2.52 -5.84
CA TRP A 189 2.85 1.70 -6.56
C TRP A 189 3.45 0.40 -7.12
N CYS A 190 4.68 0.41 -7.63
CA CYS A 190 5.18 -0.67 -8.48
C CYS A 190 6.63 -1.12 -8.24
N GLY A 191 7.31 -0.51 -7.27
CA GLY A 191 8.73 -0.71 -6.99
C GLY A 191 9.01 -2.01 -6.21
N PRO A 192 10.17 -2.67 -6.48
CA PRO A 192 10.53 -3.99 -5.95
C PRO A 192 10.60 -4.07 -4.42
N LYS A 193 10.93 -2.96 -3.74
CA LYS A 193 11.07 -2.89 -2.28
C LYS A 193 9.99 -2.01 -1.65
N SER A 194 8.91 -1.73 -2.39
CA SER A 194 7.84 -0.85 -1.91
C SER A 194 7.08 -1.50 -0.75
N PRO A 195 6.84 -0.75 0.35
CA PRO A 195 5.98 -1.21 1.44
C PRO A 195 4.50 -1.34 1.04
N PHE A 196 4.09 -0.86 -0.14
CA PHE A 196 2.69 -0.84 -0.58
C PHE A 196 2.43 -1.84 -1.74
N PHE A 197 3.43 -2.11 -2.57
CA PHE A 197 3.26 -2.99 -3.73
C PHE A 197 3.34 -4.48 -3.36
N GLY A 198 4.36 -4.84 -2.56
CA GLY A 198 4.53 -6.19 -2.03
C GLY A 198 4.85 -7.28 -3.04
N LYS A 199 5.36 -6.92 -4.23
CA LYS A 199 5.88 -7.84 -5.24
C LYS A 199 7.21 -7.33 -5.78
N HIS A 200 8.01 -8.24 -6.32
CA HIS A 200 9.35 -7.92 -6.85
C HIS A 200 9.30 -7.07 -8.13
N ALA A 201 8.25 -7.16 -8.94
CA ALA A 201 8.10 -6.37 -10.17
C ALA A 201 6.65 -6.38 -10.64
N MET A 202 6.22 -5.26 -11.23
CA MET A 202 4.96 -5.16 -11.98
C MET A 202 5.18 -5.70 -13.40
N LYS A 203 4.39 -6.70 -13.81
CA LYS A 203 4.54 -7.42 -15.09
C LYS A 203 3.49 -7.05 -16.14
N THR A 204 3.07 -5.78 -16.15
CA THR A 204 1.97 -5.31 -17.02
C THR A 204 2.31 -5.42 -18.51
N PHE A 205 3.52 -5.01 -18.91
CA PHE A 205 3.97 -5.13 -20.30
C PHE A 205 3.96 -6.59 -20.74
N GLU A 206 4.60 -7.46 -19.94
CA GLU A 206 4.69 -8.88 -20.23
C GLU A 206 3.30 -9.50 -20.38
N ARG A 207 2.39 -9.21 -19.46
CA ARG A 207 1.01 -9.72 -19.51
C ARG A 207 0.22 -9.26 -20.72
N TYR A 208 0.42 -8.00 -21.15
CA TYR A 208 -0.27 -7.45 -22.31
C TYR A 208 0.28 -8.01 -23.61
N PHE A 209 1.61 -8.11 -23.75
CA PHE A 209 2.24 -8.29 -25.06
C PHE A 209 3.01 -9.59 -25.27
N LEU A 210 3.45 -10.29 -24.22
CA LEU A 210 4.23 -11.51 -24.36
C LEU A 210 3.34 -12.76 -24.30
N ILE A 211 3.60 -13.71 -25.19
CA ILE A 211 2.93 -15.02 -25.22
C ILE A 211 3.39 -15.89 -24.04
N ASP A 212 4.67 -15.81 -23.66
CA ASP A 212 5.23 -16.63 -22.60
C ASP A 212 4.71 -16.23 -21.21
N LYS A 213 3.84 -17.07 -20.67
CA LYS A 213 3.21 -16.88 -19.36
C LYS A 213 4.18 -16.97 -18.19
N GLU A 214 5.36 -17.57 -18.36
CA GLU A 214 6.37 -17.60 -17.29
C GLU A 214 6.88 -16.18 -16.99
N THR A 215 6.98 -15.33 -18.02
CA THR A 215 7.38 -13.91 -17.87
C THR A 215 6.33 -13.07 -17.11
N HIS A 216 5.10 -13.55 -16.99
CA HIS A 216 3.99 -12.84 -16.33
C HIS A 216 4.01 -12.98 -14.81
N LYS A 217 4.86 -13.86 -14.27
CA LYS A 217 4.86 -14.21 -12.85
C LYS A 217 5.37 -13.04 -12.01
N GLU A 218 4.57 -12.64 -11.03
CA GLU A 218 4.94 -11.67 -10.01
C GLU A 218 5.12 -12.37 -8.67
N HIS A 219 6.36 -12.52 -8.22
CA HIS A 219 6.68 -13.06 -6.89
C HIS A 219 6.41 -12.03 -5.80
N SER A 220 5.76 -12.47 -4.72
CA SER A 220 5.56 -11.67 -3.51
C SER A 220 6.87 -11.44 -2.76
N LEU A 221 6.93 -10.35 -1.99
CA LEU A 221 8.03 -10.14 -1.05
C LEU A 221 7.93 -11.06 0.18
N PHE A 222 9.05 -11.17 0.91
CA PHE A 222 9.23 -12.14 2.00
C PHE A 222 8.42 -11.84 3.27
N TRP A 223 7.78 -10.67 3.37
CA TRP A 223 7.03 -10.23 4.57
C TRP A 223 6.10 -11.31 5.14
N LYS A 224 5.27 -11.91 4.28
CA LYS A 224 4.27 -12.89 4.71
C LYS A 224 4.92 -14.11 5.36
N ASP A 225 5.99 -14.61 4.74
CA ASP A 225 6.70 -15.80 5.19
C ASP A 225 7.52 -15.48 6.45
N ASN A 226 8.18 -14.33 6.48
CA ASN A 226 8.93 -13.84 7.64
C ASN A 226 8.03 -13.66 8.86
N MET A 227 6.80 -13.17 8.70
CA MET A 227 5.82 -13.03 9.79
C MET A 227 5.37 -14.35 10.43
N GLN A 228 5.73 -15.51 9.85
CA GLN A 228 5.54 -16.81 10.51
C GLN A 228 6.64 -17.12 11.53
N SER A 229 7.81 -16.48 11.42
CA SER A 229 8.97 -16.74 12.27
C SER A 229 8.95 -15.92 13.57
N ASP A 230 9.35 -16.53 14.68
CA ASP A 230 9.41 -15.86 15.98
C ASP A 230 10.51 -14.79 16.04
N SER A 231 11.61 -14.99 15.30
CA SER A 231 12.72 -14.03 15.22
C SER A 231 12.26 -12.73 14.57
N PHE A 232 11.54 -12.80 13.45
CA PHE A 232 11.05 -11.62 12.75
C PHE A 232 9.95 -10.89 13.53
N LYS A 233 9.01 -11.64 14.13
CA LYS A 233 7.99 -11.06 15.03
C LYS A 233 8.63 -10.28 16.18
N LYS A 234 9.65 -10.84 16.83
CA LYS A 234 10.40 -10.15 17.89
C LYS A 234 11.11 -8.90 17.37
N LYS A 235 11.71 -8.97 16.18
CA LYS A 235 12.34 -7.80 15.53
C LYS A 235 11.33 -6.69 15.29
N MET A 236 10.14 -7.00 14.78
CA MET A 236 9.03 -6.05 14.62
C MET A 236 8.56 -5.45 15.95
N GLN A 237 8.42 -6.26 16.99
CA GLN A 237 8.06 -5.80 18.33
C GLN A 237 9.10 -4.81 18.89
N GLN A 238 10.39 -5.09 18.71
CA GLN A 238 11.48 -4.23 19.15
C GLN A 238 11.56 -2.92 18.35
N GLU A 239 11.50 -3.01 17.01
CA GLU A 239 11.60 -1.86 16.10
C GLU A 239 10.52 -0.80 16.36
N PHE A 240 9.29 -1.25 16.61
CA PHE A 240 8.14 -0.35 16.80
C PHE A 240 7.75 -0.16 18.27
N GLY A 241 8.33 -0.92 19.20
CA GLY A 241 7.96 -0.89 20.63
C GLY A 241 6.54 -1.41 20.90
N ILE A 242 6.12 -2.42 20.13
CA ILE A 242 4.75 -2.96 20.07
C ILE A 242 4.70 -4.42 20.58
N HIS A 243 3.49 -4.92 20.80
CA HIS A 243 3.20 -6.32 21.11
C HIS A 243 2.66 -7.09 19.90
N ARG A 244 1.85 -6.45 19.04
CA ARG A 244 1.18 -7.11 17.91
C ARG A 244 1.28 -6.29 16.63
N VAL A 245 1.34 -6.97 15.49
CA VAL A 245 1.38 -6.41 14.14
C VAL A 245 0.09 -6.79 13.41
N ILE A 246 -0.70 -5.78 13.08
CA ILE A 246 -1.94 -5.88 12.32
C ILE A 246 -1.65 -5.37 10.91
N TYR A 247 -1.87 -6.23 9.92
CA TYR A 247 -1.56 -5.96 8.51
C TYR A 247 -2.61 -6.56 7.57
N GLY A 248 -2.52 -6.21 6.27
CA GLY A 248 -3.40 -6.74 5.22
C GLY A 248 -2.63 -7.13 3.96
N HIS A 249 -3.13 -6.71 2.80
CA HIS A 249 -2.54 -6.85 1.45
C HIS A 249 -2.53 -8.25 0.85
N THR A 250 -2.39 -9.29 1.68
CA THR A 250 -2.52 -10.67 1.23
C THR A 250 -3.77 -11.31 1.84
N PRO A 251 -4.80 -11.59 1.04
CA PRO A 251 -6.04 -12.18 1.53
C PRO A 251 -5.84 -13.49 2.28
N VAL A 252 -6.52 -13.62 3.43
CA VAL A 252 -6.62 -14.85 4.20
C VAL A 252 -7.82 -15.65 3.73
N ASN A 253 -7.60 -16.90 3.32
CA ASN A 253 -8.68 -17.79 2.94
C ASN A 253 -9.22 -18.55 4.16
N TYR A 254 -10.11 -17.90 4.91
CA TYR A 254 -10.75 -18.52 6.08
C TYR A 254 -11.48 -19.83 5.75
N LYS A 255 -12.07 -19.95 4.55
CA LYS A 255 -12.75 -21.19 4.11
C LYS A 255 -11.81 -22.40 4.01
N LYS A 256 -10.49 -22.18 3.95
CA LYS A 256 -9.47 -23.23 3.99
C LYS A 256 -8.94 -23.52 5.41
N GLY A 257 -9.59 -22.98 6.44
CA GLY A 257 -9.18 -23.12 7.84
C GLY A 257 -7.96 -22.27 8.21
N VAL A 258 -7.65 -21.24 7.43
CA VAL A 258 -6.56 -20.31 7.76
C VAL A 258 -7.08 -19.26 8.73
N HIS A 259 -6.44 -19.15 9.89
CA HIS A 259 -6.74 -18.17 10.93
C HIS A 259 -6.24 -16.78 10.59
N MET A 260 -6.91 -15.75 11.11
CA MET A 260 -6.48 -14.35 11.02
C MET A 260 -5.18 -14.12 11.78
N ALA A 261 -5.05 -14.73 12.96
CA ALA A 261 -3.90 -14.57 13.83
C ALA A 261 -2.94 -15.75 13.78
N SER A 262 -1.64 -15.47 13.96
CA SER A 262 -0.67 -16.50 14.32
C SER A 262 -0.99 -17.10 15.70
N LYS A 263 -0.48 -18.31 15.99
CA LYS A 263 -0.78 -19.02 17.25
C LYS A 263 -0.39 -18.26 18.53
N ASP A 264 0.61 -17.38 18.44
CA ASP A 264 1.05 -16.47 19.52
C ASP A 264 0.26 -15.13 19.54
N GLY A 265 -0.65 -14.94 18.58
CA GLY A 265 -1.43 -13.75 18.31
C GLY A 265 -0.62 -12.54 17.84
N VAL A 266 0.69 -12.64 17.65
CA VAL A 266 1.55 -11.48 17.37
C VAL A 266 1.28 -10.93 15.97
N ALA A 267 1.09 -11.80 14.98
CA ALA A 267 0.79 -11.44 13.61
C ALA A 267 -0.70 -11.58 13.36
N ILE A 268 -1.39 -10.52 12.95
CA ILE A 268 -2.84 -10.54 12.68
C ILE A 268 -3.08 -9.98 11.29
N ASN A 269 -3.55 -10.83 10.37
CA ASN A 269 -3.92 -10.43 9.03
C ASN A 269 -5.44 -10.22 8.94
N VAL A 270 -5.84 -8.96 8.72
CA VAL A 270 -7.24 -8.53 8.64
C VAL A 270 -7.76 -8.41 7.21
N ASP A 271 -6.98 -8.84 6.21
CA ASP A 271 -7.44 -8.87 4.82
C ASP A 271 -8.22 -10.15 4.54
N GLY A 272 -9.55 -10.03 4.49
CA GLY A 272 -10.45 -11.12 4.11
C GLY A 272 -10.62 -11.31 2.60
N GLY A 273 -9.97 -10.49 1.75
CA GLY A 273 -10.17 -10.51 0.31
C GLY A 273 -11.50 -9.87 -0.11
N PHE A 274 -11.68 -8.58 0.22
CA PHE A 274 -12.95 -7.86 0.03
C PHE A 274 -13.39 -7.75 -1.44
N ALA A 275 -12.44 -7.74 -2.39
CA ALA A 275 -12.79 -7.66 -3.80
C ALA A 275 -13.48 -8.95 -4.29
N GLU A 276 -14.40 -8.80 -5.24
CA GLU A 276 -15.13 -9.90 -5.89
C GLU A 276 -14.19 -10.93 -6.52
N ALA A 277 -13.08 -10.48 -7.10
CA ALA A 277 -12.06 -11.35 -7.68
C ALA A 277 -11.33 -12.24 -6.65
N TYR A 278 -11.50 -11.98 -5.34
CA TYR A 278 -10.92 -12.75 -4.25
C TYR A 278 -12.01 -13.57 -3.53
N TYR A 279 -12.38 -13.17 -2.31
CA TYR A 279 -13.31 -13.92 -1.47
C TYR A 279 -14.62 -13.16 -1.20
N ASN A 280 -14.72 -11.92 -1.74
CA ASN A 280 -15.86 -11.01 -1.56
C ASN A 280 -16.21 -10.83 -0.07
N ARG A 281 -15.20 -10.84 0.79
CA ARG A 281 -15.33 -10.90 2.24
C ARG A 281 -14.33 -9.98 2.93
N GLY A 282 -14.75 -9.28 3.97
CA GLY A 282 -13.87 -8.48 4.82
C GLY A 282 -13.68 -9.12 6.19
N HIS A 283 -12.59 -8.78 6.87
CA HIS A 283 -12.45 -9.03 8.30
C HIS A 283 -12.44 -7.69 9.06
N SER A 284 -12.85 -7.72 10.32
CA SER A 284 -12.71 -6.60 11.26
C SER A 284 -12.02 -7.10 12.52
N LEU A 285 -11.28 -6.23 13.18
CA LEU A 285 -10.62 -6.55 14.44
C LEU A 285 -11.24 -5.71 15.55
N VAL A 286 -11.65 -6.36 16.64
CA VAL A 286 -12.24 -5.70 17.79
C VAL A 286 -11.32 -5.89 18.99
N HIS A 287 -10.92 -4.77 19.59
CA HIS A 287 -10.11 -4.74 20.81
C HIS A 287 -10.92 -4.10 21.93
N THR A 288 -11.23 -4.91 22.95
CA THR A 288 -11.86 -4.47 24.20
C THR A 288 -10.84 -4.55 25.33
N PRO A 289 -11.11 -3.99 26.52
CA PRO A 289 -10.22 -4.14 27.67
C PRO A 289 -9.97 -5.60 28.06
N HIS A 290 -10.85 -6.53 27.72
CA HIS A 290 -10.77 -7.94 28.12
C HIS A 290 -10.42 -8.90 27.00
N GLN A 291 -10.64 -8.53 25.74
CA GLN A 291 -10.51 -9.48 24.64
C GLN A 291 -10.05 -8.79 23.36
N LEU A 292 -9.32 -9.53 22.55
CA LEU A 292 -9.02 -9.25 21.16
C LEU A 292 -9.63 -10.35 20.30
N TYR A 293 -10.49 -10.00 19.37
CA TYR A 293 -11.10 -10.97 18.47
C TYR A 293 -11.33 -10.40 17.07
N GLY A 294 -11.20 -11.28 16.09
CA GLY A 294 -11.55 -11.01 14.70
C GLY A 294 -13.02 -11.30 14.46
N ILE A 295 -13.66 -10.49 13.63
CA ILE A 295 -14.98 -10.73 13.06
C ILE A 295 -14.80 -10.97 11.57
N ILE A 296 -15.26 -12.11 11.10
CA ILE A 296 -15.28 -12.48 9.69
C ILE A 296 -16.65 -12.06 9.16
N LEU A 297 -16.66 -11.03 8.31
CA LEU A 297 -17.89 -10.42 7.82
C LEU A 297 -18.59 -11.36 6.81
N PRO A 298 -19.92 -11.29 6.67
CA PRO A 298 -20.62 -11.95 5.58
C PRO A 298 -20.30 -11.29 4.24
N THR A 299 -20.43 -12.06 3.18
CA THR A 299 -20.43 -11.57 1.80
C THR A 299 -21.72 -10.79 1.50
N PRO A 300 -21.73 -9.91 0.49
CA PRO A 300 -22.95 -9.23 0.04
C PRO A 300 -24.11 -10.19 -0.30
N ASP A 301 -23.81 -11.38 -0.81
CA ASP A 301 -24.83 -12.41 -1.11
C ASP A 301 -25.44 -13.02 0.16
N GLU A 302 -24.60 -13.34 1.15
CA GLU A 302 -25.07 -13.85 2.45
C GLU A 302 -25.93 -12.82 3.19
N ILE A 303 -25.57 -11.53 3.11
CA ILE A 303 -26.39 -10.44 3.66
C ILE A 303 -27.76 -10.40 2.97
N ARG A 304 -27.81 -10.43 1.63
CA ARG A 304 -29.07 -10.43 0.87
C ARG A 304 -29.92 -11.66 1.17
N GLN A 305 -29.30 -12.81 1.39
CA GLN A 305 -30.03 -14.04 1.73
C GLN A 305 -30.62 -13.98 3.14
N ALA A 306 -29.85 -13.52 4.11
CA ALA A 306 -30.34 -13.34 5.48
C ALA A 306 -31.50 -12.34 5.54
N GLU A 307 -31.42 -11.24 4.79
CA GLU A 307 -32.52 -10.26 4.68
C GLU A 307 -33.80 -10.89 4.11
N LYS A 308 -33.69 -11.68 3.03
CA LYS A 308 -34.84 -12.40 2.44
C LYS A 308 -35.48 -13.40 3.41
N ASN A 309 -34.66 -14.03 4.25
CA ASN A 309 -35.11 -15.02 5.22
C ASN A 309 -35.58 -14.39 6.54
N LEU A 310 -35.43 -13.07 6.71
CA LEU A 310 -35.67 -12.36 7.97
C LEU A 310 -34.79 -12.88 9.12
N GLU A 311 -33.55 -13.24 8.80
CA GLU A 311 -32.54 -13.78 9.71
C GLU A 311 -31.37 -12.79 9.88
N SER A 312 -30.54 -13.03 10.91
CA SER A 312 -29.26 -12.30 11.04
C SER A 312 -28.23 -12.84 10.07
N ALA A 313 -27.45 -11.95 9.45
CA ALA A 313 -26.37 -12.37 8.57
C ALA A 313 -25.32 -13.17 9.35
N PRO A 314 -24.78 -14.26 8.77
CA PRO A 314 -23.82 -15.11 9.46
C PRO A 314 -22.52 -14.34 9.72
N LEU A 315 -22.05 -14.38 10.97
CA LEU A 315 -20.81 -13.78 11.42
C LEU A 315 -20.00 -14.86 12.13
N ASP A 316 -18.75 -15.05 11.71
CA ASP A 316 -17.81 -15.91 12.43
C ASP A 316 -16.89 -15.04 13.29
N ILE A 317 -16.54 -15.54 14.47
CA ILE A 317 -15.68 -14.86 15.44
C ILE A 317 -14.45 -15.72 15.71
N GLU A 318 -13.26 -15.13 15.52
CA GLU A 318 -11.99 -15.73 15.91
C GLU A 318 -11.50 -15.03 17.18
N LEU A 319 -11.56 -15.72 18.33
CA LEU A 319 -10.95 -15.21 19.56
C LEU A 319 -9.42 -15.29 19.43
N ILE A 320 -8.75 -14.15 19.47
CA ILE A 320 -7.30 -14.04 19.28
C ILE A 320 -6.58 -13.99 20.62
N ASP A 321 -7.12 -13.25 21.59
CA ASP A 321 -6.54 -13.14 22.93
C ASP A 321 -7.60 -12.76 23.98
N GLU A 322 -7.35 -13.17 25.22
CA GLU A 322 -8.16 -12.84 26.40
C GLU A 322 -7.27 -12.35 27.55
N PHE A 323 -7.57 -11.15 28.04
CA PHE A 323 -6.84 -10.49 29.11
C PHE A 323 -7.47 -10.80 30.47
N LEU A 324 -6.75 -11.59 31.28
CA LEU A 324 -7.16 -11.90 32.67
C LEU A 324 -7.47 -10.66 33.50
N GLN A 325 -6.77 -9.55 33.23
CA GLN A 325 -7.02 -8.25 33.83
C GLN A 325 -7.31 -7.23 32.74
N PRO A 326 -8.30 -6.34 32.93
CA PRO A 326 -8.66 -5.38 31.91
C PRO A 326 -7.48 -4.47 31.59
N MET A 327 -7.13 -4.38 30.31
CA MET A 327 -6.11 -3.45 29.84
C MET A 327 -6.58 -2.02 30.13
N LYS A 328 -5.77 -1.23 30.83
CA LYS A 328 -6.04 0.18 31.12
C LYS A 328 -5.17 1.04 30.23
N ILE A 329 -5.59 2.30 30.00
CA ILE A 329 -4.79 3.29 29.26
C ILE A 329 -3.36 3.37 29.81
N LYS A 330 -3.19 3.26 31.13
CA LYS A 330 -1.88 3.30 31.81
C LYS A 330 -0.90 2.21 31.33
N ASP A 331 -1.41 1.14 30.74
CA ASP A 331 -0.67 -0.05 30.30
C ASP A 331 -0.31 0.01 28.80
N THR A 332 -0.77 1.04 28.08
CA THR A 332 -0.49 1.24 26.65
C THR A 332 0.69 2.17 26.39
N ILE A 333 1.18 2.21 25.14
CA ILE A 333 2.18 3.18 24.66
C ILE A 333 1.74 4.61 25.00
N GLU A 334 0.47 4.95 24.75
CA GLU A 334 -0.10 6.26 25.06
C GLU A 334 -0.09 6.54 26.56
N GLY A 335 -0.41 5.54 27.39
CA GLY A 335 -0.31 5.63 28.84
C GLY A 335 1.07 5.97 29.34
N ARG A 336 2.12 5.40 28.73
CA ARG A 336 3.52 5.71 29.08
C ARG A 336 3.84 7.18 28.78
N VAL A 337 3.39 7.70 27.64
CA VAL A 337 3.55 9.12 27.29
C VAL A 337 2.81 10.02 28.27
N LEU A 338 1.55 9.70 28.60
CA LEU A 338 0.75 10.46 29.56
C LEU A 338 1.36 10.47 30.97
N LYS A 339 1.88 9.33 31.44
CA LYS A 339 2.60 9.22 32.71
C LYS A 339 3.85 10.12 32.73
N LYS A 340 4.66 10.07 31.67
CA LYS A 340 5.84 10.92 31.55
C LYS A 340 5.47 12.41 31.62
N LYS A 341 4.46 12.84 30.86
CA LYS A 341 3.97 14.22 30.87
C LYS A 341 3.44 14.63 32.26
N ARG A 342 2.70 13.75 32.93
CA ARG A 342 2.26 13.97 34.31
C ARG A 342 3.46 14.21 35.23
N ASP A 343 4.48 13.37 35.13
CA ASP A 343 5.66 13.46 36.01
C ASP A 343 6.45 14.75 35.78
N GLU A 344 6.59 15.19 34.52
CA GLU A 344 7.18 16.47 34.15
C GLU A 344 6.40 17.66 34.76
N VAL A 345 5.08 17.67 34.62
CA VAL A 345 4.21 18.71 35.20
C VAL A 345 4.30 18.72 36.73
N MET A 346 4.28 17.54 37.36
CA MET A 346 4.41 17.42 38.82
C MET A 346 5.76 17.94 39.32
N LEU A 347 6.84 17.72 38.58
CA LEU A 347 8.16 18.27 38.91
C LEU A 347 8.17 19.80 38.81
N GLN A 348 7.53 20.38 37.80
CA GLN A 348 7.38 21.82 37.65
C GLN A 348 6.54 22.44 38.77
N ILE A 349 5.41 21.82 39.15
CA ILE A 349 4.58 22.26 40.28
C ILE A 349 5.39 22.25 41.57
N ARG A 350 6.15 21.19 41.84
CA ARG A 350 7.02 21.10 43.03
C ARG A 350 8.10 22.19 43.05
N LYS A 351 8.69 22.50 41.89
CA LYS A 351 9.68 23.58 41.75
C LYS A 351 9.06 24.95 42.07
N LEU A 352 7.89 25.25 41.51
CA LEU A 352 7.17 26.50 41.75
C LEU A 352 6.71 26.63 43.20
N ALA A 353 6.21 25.55 43.80
CA ALA A 353 5.80 25.53 45.20
C ALA A 353 6.98 25.88 46.13
N ARG A 354 8.17 25.29 45.88
CA ARG A 354 9.40 25.63 46.61
C ARG A 354 9.80 27.09 46.43
N GLN A 355 9.73 27.63 45.21
CA GLN A 355 10.07 29.03 44.93
C GLN A 355 9.15 30.04 45.63
N ASN A 356 7.89 29.67 45.84
CA ASN A 356 6.89 30.53 46.49
C ASN A 356 6.75 30.28 48.01
N GLY A 357 7.68 29.54 48.63
CA GLY A 357 7.63 29.25 50.07
C GLY A 357 6.50 28.30 50.48
N LEU A 358 5.79 27.71 49.51
CA LEU A 358 4.74 26.71 49.73
C LEU A 358 5.41 25.34 49.90
N ILE A 359 6.10 25.15 51.02
CA ILE A 359 6.69 23.86 51.37
C ILE A 359 5.54 22.92 51.76
N SER A 360 5.13 22.05 50.82
CA SER A 360 4.28 20.91 51.14
C SER A 360 5.10 19.91 51.97
N THR A 361 4.97 19.99 53.30
CA THR A 361 5.25 18.88 54.20
C THR A 361 4.08 17.90 54.10
N SER A 362 4.13 16.94 53.18
CA SER A 362 3.20 15.80 53.25
C SER A 362 3.79 14.52 52.70
N ARG A 363 4.03 13.61 53.66
CA ARG A 363 3.95 12.15 53.64
C ARG A 363 4.28 11.46 52.32
N ILE A 364 5.37 10.70 52.39
CA ILE A 364 5.68 9.54 51.57
C ILE A 364 4.42 8.68 51.46
N TYR A 365 3.75 8.71 50.30
CA TYR A 365 2.87 7.62 49.90
C TYR A 365 3.76 6.55 49.30
N THR A 366 4.04 5.50 50.08
CA THR A 366 4.49 4.21 49.57
C THR A 366 3.32 3.60 48.80
N SER A 367 3.54 3.33 47.52
CA SER A 367 2.61 2.57 46.68
C SER A 367 3.00 1.11 46.72
N ASP A 368 2.19 0.29 47.39
CA ASP A 368 2.01 -1.13 47.05
C ASP A 368 1.17 -1.26 45.77
#